data_AF-A0A7C4JJX8-F1
#
_entry.id   AF-A0A7C4JJX8-F1
#
_cell.length_a   1.000
_cell.length_b   1.000
_cell.length_c   1.000
_cell.angle_alpha   90.00
_cell.angle_beta   90.00
_cell.angle_gamma   90.00
#
_symmetry.space_group_name_H-M   'P 1'
#
loop_
_entity.id
_entity.type
_entity.pdbx_description
1 polymer ?
#
loop_
_entity_poly.entity_id
_entity_poly.type
_entity_poly.pdbx_seq_one_letter_code
_entity_poly.pdbx_strand_id
1 'polypeptide(L)'
;MNLKRKRVIALVNAWSRIVKENITSREQVKEVLQRCYEELDVEPIRGSSSSPDLYDKDIVSLYIVGKWGLGIDKDLSREIFKNIFNLEIVIEKIVDKIQKSSSYEELCKEDSKLCESLDDKLVARILRYMFTLYYFGFIDRTIFAQFMRKAYLVLKPMEDTIKRFAKFVIAYEVGKKMVENEIKSKIELNMEKNAVALDLGIPNALPSIGYILEVTKHFFEIPQNLTNSLKSEHR
;
A
#
# COMPACT_ATOMS: atom_id res chain seq x y z
N MET A 1 -12.35 -15.17 8.50
CA MET A 1 -11.38 -15.52 7.42
C MET A 1 -10.49 -14.31 7.26
N ASN A 2 -9.17 -14.45 7.39
CA ASN A 2 -8.25 -13.30 7.36
C ASN A 2 -8.54 -12.34 6.18
N LEU A 3 -8.70 -11.04 6.45
CA LEU A 3 -9.05 -10.01 5.46
C LEU A 3 -8.08 -10.00 4.27
N LYS A 4 -6.78 -10.23 4.49
CA LYS A 4 -5.79 -10.37 3.40
C LYS A 4 -6.16 -11.50 2.45
N ARG A 5 -6.56 -12.66 2.98
CA ARG A 5 -6.98 -13.81 2.16
C ARG A 5 -8.26 -13.50 1.39
N LYS A 6 -9.24 -12.83 2.02
CA LYS A 6 -10.45 -12.36 1.31
C LYS A 6 -10.09 -11.46 0.14
N ARG A 7 -9.19 -10.48 0.33
CA ARG A 7 -8.73 -9.58 -0.74
C ARG A 7 -8.07 -10.32 -1.89
N VAL A 8 -7.19 -11.29 -1.60
CA VAL A 8 -6.56 -12.10 -2.66
C VAL A 8 -7.63 -12.85 -3.47
N ILE A 9 -8.63 -13.44 -2.82
CA ILE A 9 -9.73 -14.12 -3.52
C ILE A 9 -10.52 -13.13 -4.39
N ALA A 10 -10.82 -11.93 -3.88
CA ALA A 10 -11.48 -10.88 -4.65
C ALA A 10 -10.70 -10.51 -5.92
N LEU A 11 -9.39 -10.34 -5.81
CA LEU A 11 -8.50 -9.98 -6.92
C LEU A 11 -8.39 -11.12 -7.96
N VAL A 12 -8.31 -12.37 -7.50
CA VAL A 12 -8.30 -13.55 -8.41
C VAL A 12 -9.63 -13.69 -9.13
N ASN A 13 -10.75 -13.49 -8.43
CA ASN A 13 -12.09 -13.51 -9.02
C ASN A 13 -12.26 -12.38 -10.05
N ALA A 14 -11.74 -11.18 -9.75
CA ALA A 14 -11.75 -10.06 -10.67
C ALA A 14 -10.98 -10.39 -11.95
N TRP A 15 -9.78 -10.98 -11.83
CA TRP A 15 -9.02 -11.46 -13.00
C TRP A 15 -9.77 -12.50 -13.83
N SER A 16 -10.41 -13.47 -13.18
CA SER A 16 -11.23 -14.48 -13.87
C SER A 16 -12.35 -13.83 -14.70
N ARG A 17 -13.03 -12.82 -14.15
CA ARG A 17 -14.08 -12.07 -14.86
C ARG A 17 -13.52 -11.21 -16.00
N ILE A 18 -12.42 -10.49 -15.76
CA ILE A 18 -11.76 -9.66 -16.78
C ILE A 18 -11.39 -10.49 -18.02
N VAL A 19 -10.80 -11.66 -17.81
CA VAL A 19 -10.43 -12.56 -18.91
C VAL A 19 -11.66 -13.15 -19.59
N LYS A 20 -12.64 -13.65 -18.84
CA LYS A 20 -13.84 -14.28 -19.39
C LYS A 20 -14.71 -13.30 -20.19
N GLU A 21 -14.82 -12.06 -19.73
CA GLU A 21 -15.65 -11.02 -20.33
C GLU A 21 -14.88 -10.17 -21.37
N ASN A 22 -13.59 -10.48 -21.62
CA ASN A 22 -12.70 -9.74 -22.52
C ASN A 22 -12.69 -8.23 -22.22
N ILE A 23 -12.58 -7.86 -20.96
CA ILE A 23 -12.60 -6.46 -20.53
C ILE A 23 -11.28 -5.79 -20.90
N THR A 24 -11.37 -4.63 -21.54
CA THR A 24 -10.20 -3.90 -22.06
C THR A 24 -10.06 -2.47 -21.55
N SER A 25 -11.07 -1.93 -20.85
CA SER A 25 -11.03 -0.58 -20.29
C SER A 25 -10.81 -0.59 -18.77
N ARG A 26 -10.12 0.44 -18.27
CA ARG A 26 -9.83 0.60 -16.84
C ARG A 26 -11.11 0.81 -16.02
N GLU A 27 -12.07 1.52 -16.61
CA GLU A 27 -13.37 1.83 -16.01
C GLU A 27 -14.18 0.56 -15.75
N GLN A 28 -14.26 -0.34 -16.74
CA GLN A 28 -14.91 -1.64 -16.57
C GLN A 28 -14.18 -2.52 -15.55
N VAL A 29 -12.84 -2.47 -15.53
CA VAL A 29 -12.05 -3.17 -14.51
C VAL A 29 -12.39 -2.66 -13.11
N LYS A 30 -12.57 -1.36 -12.92
CA LYS A 30 -12.99 -0.76 -11.65
C LYS A 30 -14.35 -1.31 -11.20
N GLU A 31 -15.32 -1.42 -12.10
CA GLU A 31 -16.65 -1.97 -11.80
C GLU A 31 -16.59 -3.46 -11.42
N VAL A 32 -15.78 -4.26 -12.12
CA VAL A 32 -15.55 -5.67 -11.77
C VAL A 32 -14.91 -5.79 -10.39
N LEU A 33 -13.89 -4.98 -10.14
CA LEU A 33 -13.16 -4.98 -8.88
C LEU A 33 -14.10 -4.65 -7.72
N GLN A 34 -14.93 -3.62 -7.88
CA GLN A 34 -15.95 -3.25 -6.89
C GLN A 34 -16.90 -4.41 -6.59
N ARG A 35 -17.49 -5.04 -7.62
CA ARG A 35 -18.40 -6.19 -7.44
C ARG A 35 -17.73 -7.34 -6.69
N CYS A 36 -16.49 -7.68 -7.02
CA CYS A 36 -15.78 -8.79 -6.38
C CYS A 36 -15.46 -8.52 -4.90
N TYR A 37 -15.20 -7.26 -4.55
CA TYR A 37 -14.99 -6.85 -3.15
C TYR A 37 -16.28 -6.90 -2.34
N GLU A 38 -17.37 -6.36 -2.90
CA GLU A 38 -18.70 -6.36 -2.28
C GLU A 38 -19.23 -7.78 -2.03
N GLU A 39 -19.07 -8.68 -3.01
CA GLU A 39 -19.49 -10.09 -2.89
C GLU A 39 -18.79 -10.86 -1.75
N LEU A 40 -17.57 -10.45 -1.37
CA LEU A 40 -16.80 -11.09 -0.32
C LEU A 40 -16.84 -10.35 1.01
N ASP A 41 -17.60 -9.25 1.08
CA ASP A 41 -17.70 -8.36 2.24
C ASP A 41 -16.28 -8.00 2.74
N VAL A 42 -15.49 -7.40 1.83
CA VAL A 42 -14.14 -6.93 2.11
C VAL A 42 -13.83 -5.67 1.31
N GLU A 43 -13.19 -4.70 1.97
CA GLU A 43 -12.79 -3.46 1.31
C GLU A 43 -11.37 -3.53 0.72
N PRO A 44 -11.07 -2.73 -0.31
CA PRO A 44 -9.72 -2.45 -0.79
C PRO A 44 -8.73 -1.99 0.28
N ILE A 45 -7.44 -1.98 -0.06
CA ILE A 45 -6.38 -1.45 0.83
C ILE A 45 -6.54 0.07 0.97
N ARG A 46 -6.78 0.55 2.20
CA ARG A 46 -6.83 1.98 2.51
C ARG A 46 -6.24 2.33 3.87
N GLY A 47 -5.83 3.60 4.00
CA GLY A 47 -5.55 4.22 5.29
C GLY A 47 -6.84 4.75 5.92
N SER A 48 -6.73 5.82 6.71
CA SER A 48 -7.88 6.38 7.45
C SER A 48 -8.91 7.14 6.59
N SER A 49 -8.59 7.49 5.34
CA SER A 49 -9.50 8.28 4.49
C SER A 49 -10.31 7.39 3.55
N SER A 50 -11.64 7.51 3.61
CA SER A 50 -12.56 6.99 2.59
C SER A 50 -12.59 7.97 1.42
N SER A 51 -12.02 7.60 0.28
CA SER A 51 -12.03 8.41 -0.93
C SER A 51 -12.98 7.78 -1.95
N PRO A 52 -13.75 8.57 -2.74
CA PRO A 52 -14.63 8.03 -3.78
C PRO A 52 -13.88 7.22 -4.86
N ASP A 53 -12.58 7.43 -5.00
CA ASP A 53 -11.70 6.72 -5.94
C ASP A 53 -11.04 5.48 -5.32
N LEU A 54 -11.61 4.90 -4.27
CA LEU A 54 -11.01 3.79 -3.53
C LEU A 54 -10.65 2.61 -4.45
N TYR A 55 -11.57 2.19 -5.32
CA TYR A 55 -11.35 1.08 -6.24
C TYR A 55 -10.36 1.41 -7.36
N ASP A 56 -10.33 2.65 -7.88
CA ASP A 56 -9.30 3.07 -8.85
C ASP A 56 -7.91 3.02 -8.22
N LYS A 57 -7.80 3.43 -6.95
CA LYS A 57 -6.54 3.39 -6.19
C LYS A 57 -6.08 1.97 -5.90
N ASP A 58 -6.98 0.98 -5.95
CA ASP A 58 -6.68 -0.43 -5.68
C ASP A 58 -6.49 -1.27 -6.95
N ILE A 59 -6.60 -0.67 -8.14
CA ILE A 59 -6.14 -1.31 -9.39
C ILE A 59 -4.67 -1.71 -9.29
N VAL A 60 -3.88 -1.01 -8.47
CA VAL A 60 -2.52 -1.41 -8.12
C VAL A 60 -2.42 -2.80 -7.50
N SER A 61 -3.38 -3.18 -6.65
CA SER A 61 -3.45 -4.51 -6.04
C SER A 61 -3.78 -5.57 -7.09
N LEU A 62 -4.70 -5.25 -8.01
CA LEU A 62 -5.04 -6.12 -9.14
C LEU A 62 -3.84 -6.33 -10.06
N TYR A 63 -3.12 -5.26 -10.41
CA TYR A 63 -1.88 -5.31 -11.18
C TYR A 63 -0.85 -6.23 -10.52
N ILE A 64 -0.58 -6.00 -9.22
CA ILE A 64 0.43 -6.74 -8.49
C ILE A 64 0.08 -8.22 -8.40
N VAL A 65 -1.15 -8.57 -8.00
CA VAL A 65 -1.57 -9.98 -7.92
C VAL A 65 -1.61 -10.63 -9.29
N GLY A 66 -2.04 -9.92 -10.33
CA GLY A 66 -2.07 -10.44 -11.69
C GLY A 66 -0.68 -10.73 -12.25
N LYS A 67 0.22 -9.75 -12.16
CA LYS A 67 1.59 -9.87 -12.69
C LYS A 67 2.45 -10.80 -11.84
N TRP A 68 2.57 -10.51 -10.54
CA TRP A 68 3.51 -11.21 -9.66
C TRP A 68 2.96 -12.50 -9.09
N GLY A 69 1.64 -12.60 -8.90
CA GLY A 69 0.99 -13.80 -8.37
C GLY A 69 0.55 -14.79 -9.45
N LEU A 70 -0.06 -14.29 -10.53
CA LEU A 70 -0.69 -15.13 -11.57
C LEU A 70 0.11 -15.20 -12.88
N GLY A 71 1.11 -14.33 -13.10
CA GLY A 71 1.89 -14.30 -14.34
C GLY A 71 1.12 -13.84 -15.58
N ILE A 72 0.00 -13.13 -15.39
CA ILE A 72 -0.94 -12.76 -16.48
C ILE A 72 -0.29 -11.81 -17.51
N ASP A 73 0.77 -11.09 -17.13
CA ASP A 73 1.54 -10.25 -18.06
C ASP A 73 2.21 -11.04 -19.20
N LYS A 74 2.32 -12.37 -19.05
CA LYS A 74 2.84 -13.29 -20.06
C LYS A 74 1.74 -13.87 -20.95
N ASP A 75 0.52 -13.98 -20.42
CA ASP A 75 -0.59 -14.69 -21.07
C ASP A 75 -1.59 -13.74 -21.76
N LEU A 76 -1.76 -12.52 -21.24
CA LEU A 76 -2.65 -11.52 -21.82
C LEU A 76 -1.97 -10.77 -22.97
N SER A 77 -2.76 -10.27 -23.93
CA SER A 77 -2.20 -9.40 -24.95
C SER A 77 -1.57 -8.17 -24.31
N ARG A 78 -0.33 -7.84 -24.74
CA ARG A 78 0.42 -6.70 -24.20
C ARG A 78 -0.34 -5.38 -24.33
N GLU A 79 -1.20 -5.26 -25.33
CA GLU A 79 -1.99 -4.05 -25.58
C GLU A 79 -3.11 -3.89 -24.56
N ILE A 80 -3.89 -4.95 -24.30
CA ILE A 80 -4.95 -4.92 -23.28
C ILE A 80 -4.35 -4.67 -21.89
N PHE A 81 -3.25 -5.36 -21.58
CA PHE A 81 -2.56 -5.17 -20.31
C PHE A 81 -2.07 -3.73 -20.13
N LYS A 82 -1.51 -3.12 -21.19
CA LYS A 82 -1.08 -1.71 -21.15
C LYS A 82 -2.26 -0.75 -21.06
N ASN A 83 -3.39 -1.03 -21.71
CA ASN A 83 -4.56 -0.15 -21.68
C ASN A 83 -5.17 -0.06 -20.28
N ILE A 84 -5.20 -1.18 -19.55
CA ILE A 84 -5.74 -1.22 -18.18
C ILE A 84 -4.73 -0.66 -17.16
N PHE A 85 -3.45 -1.04 -17.29
CA PHE A 85 -2.42 -0.83 -16.27
C PHE A 85 -1.32 0.16 -16.66
N ASN A 86 -1.61 1.10 -17.58
CA ASN A 86 -0.63 2.09 -18.04
C ASN A 86 0.07 2.81 -16.88
N LEU A 87 -0.69 3.23 -15.87
CA LEU A 87 -0.19 3.94 -14.71
C LEU A 87 0.69 3.05 -13.83
N GLU A 88 0.24 1.82 -13.55
CA GLU A 88 0.97 0.88 -12.71
C GLU A 88 2.31 0.46 -13.35
N ILE A 89 2.32 0.28 -14.68
CA ILE A 89 3.55 0.03 -15.46
C ILE A 89 4.52 1.21 -15.38
N VAL A 90 4.01 2.45 -15.45
CA VAL A 90 4.84 3.65 -15.28
C VAL A 90 5.40 3.74 -13.87
N ILE A 91 4.56 3.50 -12.84
CA ILE A 91 4.98 3.51 -11.44
C ILE A 91 6.09 2.49 -11.19
N GLU A 92 5.96 1.26 -11.72
CA GLU A 92 6.98 0.23 -11.55
C GLU A 92 8.34 0.68 -12.12
N LYS A 93 8.35 1.36 -13.28
CA LYS A 93 9.58 1.93 -13.85
C LYS A 93 10.14 3.08 -13.00
N ILE A 94 9.27 3.90 -12.41
CA ILE A 94 9.69 4.99 -11.52
C ILE A 94 10.33 4.42 -10.25
N VAL A 95 9.78 3.35 -9.68
CA VAL A 95 10.36 2.65 -8.54
C VAL A 95 11.79 2.21 -8.83
N ASP A 96 12.03 1.58 -9.99
CA ASP A 96 13.37 1.16 -10.42
C ASP A 96 14.34 2.35 -10.55
N LYS A 97 13.88 3.48 -11.10
CA LYS A 97 14.68 4.71 -11.18
C LYS A 97 15.03 5.26 -9.80
N ILE A 98 14.05 5.39 -8.90
CA ILE A 98 14.28 5.86 -7.51
C ILE A 98 15.31 4.99 -6.80
N GLN A 99 15.28 3.67 -7.01
CA GLN A 99 16.25 2.76 -6.41
C GLN A 99 17.68 2.96 -6.93
N LYS A 100 17.82 3.34 -8.21
CA LYS A 100 19.10 3.57 -8.87
C LYS A 100 19.69 4.96 -8.58
N SER A 101 18.87 6.00 -8.51
CA SER A 101 19.34 7.36 -8.29
C SER A 101 19.80 7.61 -6.85
N SER A 102 20.84 8.42 -6.63
CA SER A 102 21.35 8.75 -5.29
C SER A 102 20.74 10.02 -4.70
N SER A 103 20.22 10.91 -5.54
CA SER A 103 19.56 12.16 -5.12
C SER A 103 18.43 12.57 -6.06
N TYR A 104 17.66 13.61 -5.69
CA TYR A 104 16.62 14.19 -6.54
C TYR A 104 17.21 14.74 -7.85
N GLU A 105 18.34 15.42 -7.77
CA GLU A 105 19.01 16.03 -8.90
C GLU A 105 19.50 14.98 -9.91
N GLU A 106 19.99 13.83 -9.43
CA GLU A 106 20.37 12.71 -10.28
C GLU A 106 19.16 12.11 -10.99
N LEU A 107 18.07 11.87 -10.26
CA LEU A 107 16.81 11.41 -10.83
C LEU A 107 16.31 12.34 -11.95
N CYS A 108 16.37 13.66 -11.73
CA CYS A 108 15.93 14.64 -12.72
C CYS A 108 16.88 14.81 -13.91
N LYS A 109 18.19 14.57 -13.72
CA LYS A 109 19.15 14.53 -14.83
C LYS A 109 18.91 13.33 -15.74
N GLU A 110 18.59 12.18 -15.15
CA GLU A 110 18.31 10.95 -15.91
C GLU A 110 16.94 10.99 -16.59
N ASP A 111 15.94 11.62 -15.96
CA ASP A 111 14.59 11.75 -16.51
C ASP A 111 13.92 13.06 -16.08
N SER A 112 14.17 14.11 -16.86
CA SER A 112 13.60 15.44 -16.61
C SER A 112 12.08 15.45 -16.67
N LYS A 113 11.48 14.68 -17.60
CA LYS A 113 10.02 14.58 -17.75
C LYS A 113 9.37 13.93 -16.54
N LEU A 114 10.00 12.91 -15.97
CA LEU A 114 9.55 12.34 -14.71
C LEU A 114 9.53 13.42 -13.62
N CYS A 115 10.61 14.18 -13.44
CA CYS A 115 10.64 15.22 -12.42
C CYS A 115 9.59 16.31 -12.60
N GLU A 116 9.29 16.72 -13.83
CA GLU A 116 8.19 17.67 -14.10
C GLU A 116 6.82 17.09 -13.72
N SER A 117 6.64 15.78 -13.81
CA SER A 117 5.40 15.08 -13.46
C SER A 117 5.29 14.67 -12.00
N LEU A 118 6.38 14.76 -11.23
CA LEU A 118 6.41 14.33 -9.84
C LEU A 118 5.63 15.30 -8.96
N ASP A 119 4.52 14.80 -8.41
CA ASP A 119 3.69 15.49 -7.43
C ASP A 119 3.36 14.59 -6.24
N ASP A 120 2.74 15.17 -5.22
CA ASP A 120 2.30 14.44 -4.02
C ASP A 120 1.40 13.23 -4.34
N LYS A 121 0.57 13.34 -5.39
CA LYS A 121 -0.39 12.30 -5.77
C LYS A 121 0.33 11.09 -6.38
N LEU A 122 1.30 11.33 -7.27
CA LEU A 122 2.11 10.31 -7.91
C LEU A 122 3.03 9.65 -6.87
N VAL A 123 3.67 10.43 -5.99
CA VAL A 123 4.47 9.88 -4.89
C VAL A 123 3.62 8.98 -3.98
N ALA A 124 2.41 9.41 -3.59
CA ALA A 124 1.51 8.57 -2.80
C ALA A 124 1.12 7.25 -3.53
N ARG A 125 1.02 7.26 -4.86
CA ARG A 125 0.77 6.06 -5.68
C ARG A 125 1.98 5.14 -5.73
N ILE A 126 3.19 5.68 -5.88
CA ILE A 126 4.46 4.93 -5.84
C ILE A 126 4.63 4.23 -4.48
N LEU A 127 4.42 4.97 -3.39
CA LEU A 127 4.50 4.43 -2.04
C LEU A 127 3.45 3.33 -1.81
N ARG A 128 2.21 3.51 -2.31
CA ARG A 128 1.16 2.49 -2.27
C ARG A 128 1.57 1.24 -3.04
N TYR A 129 2.16 1.37 -4.22
CA TYR A 129 2.65 0.22 -5.01
C TYR A 129 3.63 -0.63 -4.20
N MET A 130 4.64 0.01 -3.61
CA MET A 130 5.64 -0.69 -2.80
C MET A 130 5.06 -1.31 -1.52
N PHE A 131 4.16 -0.60 -0.85
CA PHE A 131 3.45 -1.17 0.29
C PHE A 131 2.58 -2.36 -0.11
N THR A 132 1.97 -2.34 -1.29
CA THR A 132 1.09 -3.40 -1.76
C THR A 132 1.88 -4.67 -2.08
N LEU A 133 3.07 -4.54 -2.69
CA LEU A 133 4.01 -5.65 -2.86
C LEU A 133 4.38 -6.28 -1.51
N TYR A 134 4.73 -5.43 -0.53
CA TYR A 134 5.07 -5.88 0.83
C TYR A 134 3.87 -6.55 1.52
N TYR A 135 2.70 -5.91 1.47
CA TYR A 135 1.47 -6.38 2.09
C TYR A 135 1.08 -7.75 1.58
N PHE A 136 1.16 -8.00 0.27
CA PHE A 136 0.86 -9.32 -0.30
C PHE A 136 1.98 -10.35 -0.10
N GLY A 137 3.20 -9.91 0.23
CA GLY A 137 4.35 -10.78 0.52
C GLY A 137 5.23 -11.07 -0.69
N PHE A 138 5.16 -10.24 -1.72
CA PHE A 138 6.05 -10.33 -2.90
C PHE A 138 7.43 -9.75 -2.62
N ILE A 139 7.54 -8.85 -1.64
CA ILE A 139 8.81 -8.36 -1.10
C ILE A 139 8.76 -8.47 0.42
N ASP A 140 9.93 -8.63 1.04
CA ASP A 140 10.05 -8.64 2.49
C ASP A 140 10.09 -7.21 3.08
N ARG A 141 10.04 -7.16 4.40
CA ARG A 141 10.05 -5.91 5.18
C ARG A 141 11.35 -5.14 5.02
N THR A 142 12.48 -5.83 4.84
CA THR A 142 13.80 -5.22 4.68
C THR A 142 13.88 -4.44 3.36
N ILE A 143 13.46 -5.06 2.26
CA ILE A 143 13.39 -4.43 0.94
C ILE A 143 12.46 -3.22 0.98
N PHE A 144 11.29 -3.36 1.61
CA PHE A 144 10.34 -2.26 1.74
C PHE A 144 10.89 -1.08 2.57
N ALA A 145 11.51 -1.35 3.72
CA ALA A 145 12.12 -0.31 4.56
C ALA A 145 13.29 0.39 3.84
N GLN A 146 14.13 -0.35 3.10
CA GLN A 146 15.18 0.23 2.27
C GLN A 146 14.60 1.16 1.21
N PHE A 147 13.52 0.75 0.52
CA PHE A 147 12.84 1.61 -0.43
C PHE A 147 12.29 2.88 0.23
N MET A 148 11.66 2.80 1.40
CA MET A 148 11.14 3.98 2.11
C MET A 148 12.24 5.00 2.42
N ARG A 149 13.40 4.54 2.93
CA ARG A 149 14.57 5.41 3.20
C ARG A 149 15.09 6.04 1.91
N LYS A 150 15.20 5.24 0.84
CA LYS A 150 15.66 5.70 -0.48
C LYS A 150 14.72 6.74 -1.07
N ALA A 151 13.41 6.50 -1.01
CA ALA A 151 12.39 7.45 -1.46
C ALA A 151 12.48 8.75 -0.65
N TYR A 152 12.64 8.69 0.68
CA TYR A 152 12.79 9.89 1.51
C TYR A 152 14.03 10.74 1.16
N LEU A 153 15.13 10.08 0.82
CA LEU A 153 16.36 10.74 0.38
C LEU A 153 16.21 11.35 -1.01
N VAL A 154 15.74 10.56 -1.98
CA VAL A 154 15.71 10.93 -3.41
C VAL A 154 14.55 11.86 -3.72
N LEU A 155 13.39 11.70 -3.09
CA LEU A 155 12.19 12.49 -3.35
C LEU A 155 11.99 13.58 -2.29
N LYS A 156 13.10 14.24 -1.92
CA LYS A 156 13.13 15.24 -0.85
C LYS A 156 12.07 16.35 -0.98
N PRO A 157 11.74 16.88 -2.17
CA PRO A 157 10.70 17.91 -2.30
C PRO A 157 9.30 17.43 -1.88
N MET A 158 9.04 16.13 -1.86
CA MET A 158 7.76 15.51 -1.48
C MET A 158 7.84 14.82 -0.11
N GLU A 159 8.74 15.28 0.75
CA GLU A 159 9.02 14.65 2.05
C GLU A 159 7.78 14.52 2.94
N ASP A 160 6.86 15.47 2.90
CA ASP A 160 5.66 15.45 3.74
C ASP A 160 4.71 14.33 3.35
N THR A 161 4.58 14.04 2.05
CA THR A 161 3.83 12.87 1.57
C THR A 161 4.46 11.57 2.07
N ILE A 162 5.79 11.48 2.04
CA ILE A 162 6.53 10.30 2.51
C ILE A 162 6.38 10.14 4.02
N LYS A 163 6.48 11.22 4.80
CA LYS A 163 6.25 11.21 6.26
C LYS A 163 4.83 10.80 6.62
N ARG A 164 3.81 11.30 5.89
CA ARG A 164 2.41 10.88 6.06
C ARG A 164 2.22 9.40 5.75
N PHE A 165 2.86 8.90 4.70
CA PHE A 165 2.80 7.49 4.36
C PHE A 165 3.55 6.62 5.37
N ALA A 166 4.70 7.07 5.89
CA ALA A 166 5.42 6.39 6.95
C ALA A 166 4.59 6.27 8.24
N LYS A 167 3.81 7.30 8.60
CA LYS A 167 2.83 7.22 9.70
C LYS A 167 1.83 6.08 9.50
N PHE A 168 1.31 5.94 8.28
CA PHE A 168 0.42 4.84 7.89
C PHE A 168 1.11 3.47 8.02
N VAL A 169 2.34 3.32 7.54
CA VAL A 169 3.11 2.07 7.65
C VAL A 169 3.36 1.70 9.12
N ILE A 170 3.80 2.65 9.94
CA ILE A 170 4.04 2.41 11.37
C ILE A 170 2.74 1.96 12.05
N ALA A 171 1.62 2.62 11.73
CA ALA A 171 0.31 2.24 12.24
C ALA A 171 -0.08 0.80 11.86
N TYR A 172 0.15 0.41 10.60
CA TYR A 172 -0.08 -0.94 10.12
C TYR A 172 0.78 -1.99 10.86
N GLU A 173 2.09 -1.75 10.99
CA GLU A 173 3.04 -2.68 11.63
C GLU A 173 2.74 -2.87 13.12
N VAL A 174 2.50 -1.77 13.84
CA VAL A 174 2.10 -1.82 15.25
C VAL A 174 0.76 -2.55 15.39
N GLY A 175 -0.19 -2.24 14.51
CA GLY A 175 -1.50 -2.90 14.47
C GLY A 175 -1.43 -4.40 14.26
N LYS A 176 -0.50 -4.88 13.42
CA LYS A 176 -0.25 -6.29 13.20
C LYS A 176 0.17 -6.99 14.51
N LYS A 177 1.18 -6.45 15.19
CA LYS A 177 1.68 -6.98 16.47
C LYS A 177 0.65 -6.92 17.60
N MET A 178 -0.19 -5.89 17.59
CA MET A 178 -1.33 -5.80 18.50
C MET A 178 -2.29 -6.99 18.35
N VAL A 179 -2.64 -7.35 17.12
CA VAL A 179 -3.55 -8.47 16.83
C VAL A 179 -2.90 -9.82 17.07
N GLU A 180 -1.57 -9.91 16.95
CA GLU A 180 -0.76 -11.09 17.29
C GLU A 180 -0.55 -11.26 18.81
N ASN A 181 -1.16 -10.41 19.66
CA ASN A 181 -1.01 -10.40 21.13
C ASN A 181 0.45 -10.18 21.62
N GLU A 182 1.29 -9.56 20.79
CA GLU A 182 2.66 -9.18 21.16
C GLU A 182 2.71 -7.86 21.96
N ILE A 183 1.63 -7.09 21.94
CA ILE A 183 1.51 -5.81 22.66
C ILE A 183 0.36 -5.90 23.66
N LYS A 184 0.68 -5.82 24.95
CA LYS A 184 -0.26 -6.00 26.07
C LYS A 184 -0.40 -4.75 26.93
N SER A 185 0.47 -3.76 26.75
CA SER A 185 0.50 -2.53 27.52
C SER A 185 0.78 -1.30 26.66
N LYS A 186 0.44 -0.11 27.20
CA LYS A 186 0.76 1.19 26.58
C LYS A 186 2.25 1.44 26.45
N ILE A 187 3.05 0.90 27.37
CA ILE A 187 4.52 0.99 27.33
C ILE A 187 5.04 0.20 26.12
N GLU A 188 4.64 -1.07 25.97
CA GLU A 188 5.01 -1.90 24.83
C GLU A 188 4.55 -1.27 23.50
N LEU A 189 3.34 -0.70 23.45
CA LEU A 189 2.84 -0.01 22.27
C LEU A 189 3.75 1.16 21.87
N ASN A 190 4.15 1.98 22.84
CA ASN A 190 5.04 3.10 22.58
C ASN A 190 6.45 2.64 22.21
N MET A 191 6.98 1.58 22.83
CA MET A 191 8.26 0.99 22.46
C MET A 191 8.23 0.48 21.02
N GLU A 192 7.20 -0.27 20.65
CA GLU A 192 7.05 -0.83 19.30
C GLU A 192 6.93 0.28 18.26
N LYS A 193 6.11 1.29 18.51
CA LYS A 193 5.96 2.45 17.62
C LYS A 193 7.30 3.13 17.34
N ASN A 194 8.14 3.31 18.37
CA ASN A 194 9.47 3.89 18.22
C ASN A 194 10.42 2.93 17.49
N ALA A 195 10.39 1.63 17.79
CA ALA A 195 11.22 0.63 17.12
C ALA A 195 10.94 0.58 15.61
N VAL A 196 9.66 0.52 15.21
CA VAL A 196 9.27 0.53 13.79
C VAL A 196 9.67 1.85 13.12
N ALA A 197 9.51 2.99 13.80
CA ALA A 197 9.90 4.28 13.24
C ALA A 197 11.41 4.42 13.04
N LEU A 198 12.21 3.95 14.00
CA LEU A 198 13.67 3.90 13.90
C LEU A 198 14.10 3.01 12.75
N ASP A 199 13.48 1.84 12.63
CA ASP A 199 13.75 0.95 11.52
C ASP A 199 13.38 1.60 10.18
N LEU A 200 12.19 2.17 10.00
CA LEU A 200 11.86 2.84 8.72
C LEU A 200 12.79 4.03 8.40
N GLY A 201 13.42 4.65 9.40
CA GLY A 201 14.38 5.73 9.22
C GLY A 201 13.78 7.05 8.72
N ILE A 202 12.47 7.25 8.92
CA ILE A 202 11.75 8.46 8.48
C ILE A 202 11.41 9.32 9.72
N PRO A 203 11.95 10.55 9.83
CA PRO A 203 11.73 11.40 10.99
C PRO A 203 10.28 11.93 11.04
N ASN A 204 9.82 12.28 12.26
CA ASN A 204 8.51 12.91 12.50
C ASN A 204 7.30 12.10 11.97
N ALA A 205 7.46 10.77 11.89
CA ALA A 205 6.46 9.85 11.35
C ALA A 205 5.69 9.06 12.44
N LEU A 206 5.77 9.43 13.73
CA LEU A 206 5.07 8.70 14.78
C LEU A 206 3.54 8.93 14.70
N PRO A 207 2.71 7.87 14.60
CA PRO A 207 1.25 8.00 14.63
C PRO A 207 0.71 8.15 16.06
N SER A 208 -0.52 8.65 16.18
CA SER A 208 -1.29 8.61 17.42
C SER A 208 -1.90 7.22 17.64
N ILE A 209 -2.25 6.87 18.88
CA ILE A 209 -2.93 5.60 19.20
C ILE A 209 -4.26 5.49 18.45
N GLY A 210 -5.04 6.58 18.40
CA GLY A 210 -6.30 6.62 17.65
C GLY A 210 -6.10 6.31 16.16
N TYR A 211 -5.02 6.83 15.56
CA TYR A 211 -4.69 6.54 14.16
C TYR A 211 -4.24 5.08 13.95
N ILE A 212 -3.46 4.53 14.88
CA ILE A 212 -3.09 3.10 14.88
C ILE A 212 -4.35 2.24 14.88
N LEU A 213 -5.25 2.45 15.85
CA LEU A 213 -6.50 1.70 15.97
C LEU A 213 -7.36 1.82 14.71
N GLU A 214 -7.40 3.00 14.09
CA GLU A 214 -8.17 3.21 12.88
C GLU A 214 -7.59 2.44 11.69
N VAL A 215 -6.27 2.50 11.47
CA VAL A 215 -5.62 1.71 10.42
C VAL A 215 -5.80 0.22 10.69
N THR A 216 -5.59 -0.26 11.91
CA THR A 216 -5.68 -1.70 12.26
C THR A 216 -7.02 -2.32 11.85
N LYS A 217 -8.15 -1.61 12.04
CA LYS A 217 -9.49 -2.12 11.69
C LYS A 217 -9.64 -2.40 10.20
N HIS A 218 -8.93 -1.67 9.35
CA HIS A 218 -8.98 -1.84 7.89
C HIS A 218 -8.16 -3.04 7.42
N PHE A 219 -7.28 -3.60 8.25
CA PHE A 219 -6.40 -4.71 7.86
C PHE A 219 -6.62 -5.99 8.65
N PHE A 220 -7.16 -5.89 9.85
CA PHE A 220 -7.25 -7.01 10.78
C PHE A 220 -8.59 -7.05 11.51
N GLU A 221 -9.03 -8.26 11.83
CA GLU A 221 -10.14 -8.48 12.77
C GLU A 221 -9.59 -8.22 14.19
N ILE A 222 -10.00 -7.12 14.83
CA ILE A 222 -9.51 -6.74 16.17
C ILE A 222 -10.36 -7.41 17.25
N PRO A 223 -9.76 -8.16 18.19
CA PRO A 223 -10.50 -8.68 19.35
C PRO A 223 -11.09 -7.53 20.18
N GLN A 224 -12.38 -7.60 20.53
CA GLN A 224 -13.07 -6.54 21.31
C GLN A 224 -12.34 -6.21 22.63
N ASN A 225 -11.78 -7.22 23.29
CA ASN A 225 -11.08 -7.08 24.57
C ASN A 225 -9.88 -6.13 24.50
N LEU A 226 -9.14 -6.16 23.38
CA LEU A 226 -7.96 -5.33 23.15
C LEU A 226 -8.35 -3.85 22.97
N THR A 227 -9.47 -3.61 22.29
CA THR A 227 -10.00 -2.26 22.02
C THR A 227 -10.41 -1.55 23.32
N ASN A 228 -10.92 -2.29 24.30
CA ASN A 228 -11.36 -1.74 25.57
C ASN A 228 -10.19 -1.43 26.51
N SER A 229 -9.18 -2.30 26.59
CA SER A 229 -7.99 -2.10 27.44
C SER A 229 -7.19 -0.83 27.10
N LEU A 230 -7.06 -0.52 25.80
CA LEU A 230 -6.30 0.64 25.33
C LEU A 230 -7.11 1.94 25.39
N LYS A 231 -8.44 1.86 25.41
CA LYS A 231 -9.34 3.02 25.56
C LYS A 231 -9.62 3.38 27.01
N SER A 232 -9.58 2.42 27.95
CA SER A 232 -9.86 2.68 29.37
C SER A 232 -8.77 3.48 30.09
N GLU A 233 -7.54 3.48 29.58
CA GLU A 233 -6.43 4.33 30.11
C GLU A 233 -6.47 5.79 29.59
N HIS A 234 -7.58 6.21 28.98
CA HIS A 234 -7.84 7.58 28.54
C HIS A 234 -8.81 8.36 29.45
N ARG A 235 -9.12 7.83 30.65
CA ARG A 235 -9.81 8.58 31.71
C ARG A 235 -8.85 8.87 32.86
#